data_AF-A0A0D8L368-F1
#
_entry.id   AF-A0A0D8L368-F1
#
_cell.length_a   1.000
_cell.length_b   1.000
_cell.length_c   1.000
_cell.angle_alpha   90.00
_cell.angle_beta   90.00
_cell.angle_gamma   90.00
#
_symmetry.space_group_name_H-M   'P 1'
#
loop_
_entity.id
_entity.type
_entity.pdbx_description
1 polymer ?
#
loop_
_entity_poly.entity_id
_entity_poly.type
_entity_poly.pdbx_seq_one_letter_code
_entity_poly.pdbx_strand_id
1 'polypeptide(L)'
;MSTDRKKFTLYLHPDNDADTRALETIDAVPKNNRGELFRNVFMAGLALHRLDRRLPVMVAELSAGELTADKLVELIALLTGWQPSKADIKSVLENLGGAITPAPLKVKEAEQDGNKKEALKQAKRKLAGLL
;
A
#
# COMPACT_ATOMS: atom_id res chain seq x y z
N MET A 1 -25.35 -8.35 27.43
CA MET A 1 -25.76 -8.03 26.04
C MET A 1 -26.73 -9.12 25.61
N SER A 2 -27.96 -8.79 25.21
CA SER A 2 -28.90 -9.82 24.72
C SER A 2 -28.31 -10.47 23.47
N THR A 3 -28.48 -11.78 23.34
CA THR A 3 -27.99 -12.61 22.22
C THR A 3 -28.93 -12.58 21.02
N ASP A 4 -29.97 -11.74 21.06
CA ASP A 4 -31.05 -11.75 20.09
C ASP A 4 -30.67 -10.97 18.84
N ARG A 5 -31.08 -11.51 17.69
CA ARG A 5 -30.91 -10.83 16.41
C ARG A 5 -31.79 -9.58 16.39
N LYS A 6 -31.18 -8.43 16.13
CA LYS A 6 -31.88 -7.16 15.94
C LYS A 6 -32.13 -6.90 14.47
N LYS A 7 -33.36 -6.57 14.12
CA LYS A 7 -33.74 -6.12 12.77
C LYS A 7 -33.60 -4.60 12.72
N PHE A 8 -32.97 -4.11 11.66
CA PHE A 8 -32.87 -2.69 11.34
C PHE A 8 -33.50 -2.43 9.97
N THR A 9 -34.00 -1.22 9.76
CA THR A 9 -34.58 -0.80 8.48
C THR A 9 -34.14 0.63 8.23
N LEU A 10 -33.66 0.87 7.02
CA LEU A 10 -33.19 2.16 6.52
C LEU A 10 -33.71 2.34 5.10
N TYR A 11 -33.74 3.58 4.64
CA TYR A 11 -34.22 3.94 3.32
C TYR A 11 -33.05 4.52 2.53
N LEU A 12 -33.00 4.17 1.24
CA LEU A 12 -32.16 4.83 0.25
C LEU A 12 -33.07 5.70 -0.62
N HIS A 13 -32.58 6.88 -0.95
CA HIS A 13 -33.26 7.95 -1.64
C HIS A 13 -32.73 8.04 -3.08
N PRO A 14 -33.47 7.54 -4.09
CA PRO A 14 -32.98 7.48 -5.48
C PRO A 14 -32.73 8.85 -6.13
N ASP A 15 -33.17 9.92 -5.49
CA ASP A 15 -32.88 11.32 -5.84
C ASP A 15 -31.47 11.77 -5.42
N ASN A 16 -30.76 10.98 -4.60
CA ASN A 16 -29.37 11.21 -4.25
C ASN A 16 -28.44 10.31 -5.09
N ASP A 17 -27.41 10.93 -5.69
CA ASP A 17 -26.41 10.25 -6.51
C ASP A 17 -25.64 9.16 -5.72
N ALA A 18 -25.32 9.41 -4.44
CA ALA A 18 -24.64 8.44 -3.57
C ALA A 18 -25.50 7.18 -3.36
N ASP A 19 -26.79 7.38 -3.08
CA ASP A 19 -27.75 6.32 -2.83
C ASP A 19 -28.04 5.53 -4.12
N THR A 20 -28.07 6.21 -5.27
CA THR A 20 -28.21 5.57 -6.59
C THR A 20 -27.04 4.63 -6.88
N ARG A 21 -25.79 5.07 -6.68
CA ARG A 21 -24.62 4.20 -6.83
C ARG A 21 -24.58 3.05 -5.83
N ALA A 22 -25.08 3.29 -4.61
CA ALA A 22 -25.24 2.23 -3.63
C ALA A 22 -26.26 1.18 -4.11
N LEU A 23 -27.40 1.60 -4.67
CA LEU A 23 -28.40 0.71 -5.28
C LEU A 23 -27.82 -0.11 -6.44
N GLU A 24 -27.07 0.52 -7.35
CA GLU A 24 -26.37 -0.17 -8.45
C GLU A 24 -25.42 -1.25 -7.93
N THR A 25 -24.64 -0.93 -6.89
CA THR A 25 -23.72 -1.87 -6.24
C THR A 25 -24.46 -3.04 -5.60
N ILE A 26 -25.60 -2.78 -4.94
CA ILE A 26 -26.44 -3.81 -4.33
C ILE A 26 -27.06 -4.70 -5.40
N ASP A 27 -27.48 -4.13 -6.52
CA ASP A 27 -28.15 -4.87 -7.58
C ASP A 27 -27.22 -5.77 -8.38
N ALA A 28 -25.94 -5.41 -8.48
CA ALA A 28 -24.89 -6.28 -9.00
C ALA A 28 -24.65 -7.54 -8.17
N VAL A 29 -25.05 -7.57 -6.89
CA VAL A 29 -24.84 -8.72 -6.00
C VAL A 29 -26.03 -9.69 -6.03
N PRO A 30 -25.79 -11.01 -6.18
CA PRO A 30 -26.83 -12.04 -6.14
C PRO A 30 -27.70 -11.96 -4.87
N LYS A 31 -29.03 -12.12 -5.02
CA LYS A 31 -30.00 -11.92 -3.93
C LYS A 31 -29.72 -12.76 -2.68
N ASN A 32 -29.22 -13.99 -2.85
CA ASN A 32 -28.83 -14.89 -1.76
C ASN A 32 -27.67 -14.35 -0.91
N ASN A 33 -26.81 -13.48 -1.47
CA ASN A 33 -25.64 -12.93 -0.79
C ASN A 33 -25.86 -11.52 -0.24
N ARG A 34 -26.95 -10.83 -0.62
CA ARG A 34 -27.24 -9.45 -0.19
C ARG A 34 -27.37 -9.30 1.34
N GLY A 35 -27.90 -10.30 2.03
CA GLY A 35 -28.05 -10.26 3.49
C GLY A 35 -26.71 -10.17 4.22
N GLU A 36 -25.71 -10.91 3.76
CA GLU A 36 -24.35 -10.86 4.32
C GLU A 36 -23.64 -9.56 3.94
N LEU A 37 -23.79 -9.11 2.69
CA LEU A 37 -23.31 -7.81 2.23
C LEU A 37 -23.79 -6.68 3.15
N PHE A 38 -25.11 -6.58 3.39
CA PHE A 38 -25.69 -5.52 4.23
C PHE A 38 -25.12 -5.54 5.65
N ARG A 39 -24.96 -6.74 6.24
CA ARG A 39 -24.37 -6.88 7.57
C ARG A 39 -22.92 -6.37 7.59
N ASN A 40 -22.11 -6.73 6.60
CA ASN A 40 -20.69 -6.36 6.56
C ASN A 40 -20.50 -4.85 6.30
N VAL A 41 -21.25 -4.28 5.35
CA VAL A 41 -21.21 -2.85 5.05
C VAL A 41 -21.69 -2.03 6.24
N PHE A 42 -22.76 -2.45 6.92
CA PHE A 42 -23.25 -1.77 8.12
C PHE A 42 -22.19 -1.77 9.25
N MET A 43 -21.55 -2.92 9.50
CA MET A 43 -20.48 -3.01 10.49
C MET A 43 -19.25 -2.17 10.12
N ALA A 44 -18.87 -2.13 8.83
CA ALA A 44 -17.79 -1.28 8.35
C ALA A 44 -18.10 0.21 8.54
N GLY A 45 -19.32 0.65 8.20
CA GLY A 45 -19.77 2.02 8.43
C GLY A 45 -19.74 2.42 9.91
N LEU A 46 -20.16 1.51 10.80
CA LEU A 46 -20.05 1.73 12.25
C LEU A 46 -18.59 1.75 12.75
N ALA A 47 -17.71 0.94 12.17
CA ALA A 47 -16.28 0.98 12.50
C ALA A 47 -15.67 2.34 12.09
N LEU A 48 -16.01 2.85 10.90
CA LEU A 48 -15.62 4.19 10.46
C LEU A 48 -16.15 5.28 11.39
N HIS A 49 -17.42 5.18 11.81
CA HIS A 49 -18.02 6.11 12.77
C HIS A 49 -17.28 6.16 14.11
N ARG A 50 -16.74 5.02 14.56
CA ARG A 50 -15.94 4.94 15.80
C ARG A 50 -14.55 5.57 15.65
N LEU A 51 -14.00 5.61 14.44
CA LEU A 51 -12.74 6.30 14.15
C LEU A 51 -12.94 7.82 14.13
N ASP A 52 -13.93 8.29 13.38
CA ASP A 52 -14.40 9.68 13.40
C ASP A 52 -15.88 9.72 12.99
N ARG A 53 -16.69 10.45 13.76
CA ARG A 53 -18.15 10.52 13.57
C ARG A 53 -18.58 11.01 12.17
N ARG A 54 -17.73 11.79 11.51
CA ARG A 54 -17.97 12.44 10.21
C ARG A 54 -17.65 11.53 9.03
N LEU A 55 -16.80 10.51 9.22
CA LEU A 55 -16.32 9.64 8.15
C LEU A 55 -17.45 8.97 7.36
N PRO A 56 -18.48 8.35 7.98
CA PRO A 56 -19.51 7.64 7.21
C PRO A 56 -20.23 8.55 6.20
N VAL A 57 -20.56 9.77 6.60
CA VAL A 57 -21.24 10.74 5.74
C VAL A 57 -20.29 11.21 4.64
N MET A 58 -19.05 11.57 4.98
CA MET A 58 -18.09 12.03 3.96
C MET A 58 -17.71 10.94 2.94
N VAL A 59 -17.64 9.67 3.37
CA VAL A 59 -17.40 8.54 2.46
C VAL A 59 -18.60 8.32 1.54
N ALA A 60 -19.83 8.47 2.04
CA ALA A 60 -21.03 8.39 1.21
C ALA A 60 -21.07 9.51 0.15
N GLU A 61 -20.76 10.75 0.54
CA GLU A 61 -20.64 11.88 -0.40
C GLU A 61 -19.51 11.65 -1.43
N LEU A 62 -18.34 11.15 -0.98
CA LEU A 62 -17.24 10.81 -1.88
C LEU A 62 -17.64 9.75 -2.91
N SER A 63 -18.49 8.79 -2.51
CA SER A 63 -18.98 7.74 -3.41
C SER A 63 -19.92 8.24 -4.50
N ALA A 64 -20.55 9.41 -4.35
CA ALA A 64 -21.34 10.03 -5.42
C ALA A 64 -20.48 10.43 -6.63
N GLY A 65 -19.19 10.68 -6.40
CA GLY A 65 -18.19 10.98 -7.43
C GLY A 65 -17.33 9.77 -7.81
N GLU A 66 -16.10 10.06 -8.24
CA GLU A 66 -15.09 9.02 -8.47
C GLU A 66 -14.43 8.60 -7.16
N LEU A 67 -14.84 7.45 -6.62
CA LEU A 67 -14.23 6.83 -5.47
C LEU A 67 -12.92 6.13 -5.85
N THR A 68 -11.81 6.65 -5.36
CA THR A 68 -10.47 6.06 -5.51
C THR A 68 -9.87 5.79 -4.13
N ALA A 69 -8.97 4.81 -4.03
CA ALA A 69 -8.27 4.51 -2.78
C ALA A 69 -7.53 5.74 -2.22
N ASP A 70 -6.89 6.54 -3.07
CA ASP A 70 -6.12 7.72 -2.65
C ASP A 70 -7.02 8.77 -1.98
N LYS A 71 -8.11 9.18 -2.64
CA LYS A 71 -9.10 10.11 -2.05
C LYS A 71 -9.67 9.62 -0.71
N LEU A 72 -9.88 8.31 -0.54
CA LEU A 72 -10.34 7.75 0.73
C LEU A 72 -9.26 7.88 1.82
N VAL A 73 -8.00 7.60 1.49
CA VAL A 73 -6.88 7.76 2.42
C VAL A 73 -6.68 9.22 2.79
N GLU A 74 -6.75 10.13 1.82
CA GLU A 74 -6.69 11.58 2.05
C GLU A 74 -7.80 12.06 2.98
N LEU A 75 -9.04 11.59 2.77
CA LEU A 75 -10.18 11.92 3.63
C LEU A 75 -9.96 11.42 5.07
N ILE A 76 -9.44 10.21 5.23
CA ILE A 76 -9.12 9.65 6.54
C ILE A 76 -7.99 10.46 7.20
N ALA A 77 -6.93 10.80 6.46
CA ALA A 77 -5.82 11.61 6.95
C ALA A 77 -6.29 12.99 7.42
N LEU A 78 -7.16 13.65 6.63
CA LEU A 78 -7.71 14.97 6.95
C LEU A 78 -8.55 14.96 8.23
N LEU A 79 -9.39 13.95 8.42
CA LEU A 79 -10.33 13.91 9.55
C LEU A 79 -9.69 13.40 10.84
N THR A 80 -8.80 12.41 10.74
CA THR A 80 -8.21 11.73 11.90
C THR A 80 -6.80 12.22 12.25
N GLY A 81 -6.18 13.03 11.39
CA GLY A 81 -4.76 13.39 11.50
C GLY A 81 -3.83 12.20 11.22
N TRP A 82 -4.34 11.10 10.65
CA TRP A 82 -3.53 9.93 10.33
C TRP A 82 -2.39 10.30 9.39
N GLN A 83 -1.20 9.78 9.69
CA GLN A 83 0.00 9.93 8.89
C GLN A 83 0.51 8.55 8.45
N PRO A 84 1.12 8.42 7.27
CA PRO A 84 1.73 7.17 6.84
C PRO A 84 2.80 6.72 7.84
N SER A 85 2.59 5.56 8.47
CA SER A 85 3.56 4.97 9.40
C SER A 85 4.64 4.15 8.69
N LYS A 86 4.39 3.76 7.45
CA LYS A 86 5.30 2.99 6.59
C LYS A 86 5.21 3.54 5.17
N ALA A 87 6.36 3.79 4.56
CA ALA A 87 6.50 4.15 3.16
C ALA A 87 7.75 3.47 2.60
N ASP A 88 7.77 3.18 1.30
CA ASP A 88 8.97 2.66 0.65
C ASP A 88 10.05 3.74 0.64
N ILE A 89 11.27 3.39 1.06
CA ILE A 89 12.37 4.34 1.20
C ILE A 89 12.73 4.93 -0.16
N LYS A 90 12.65 4.14 -1.23
CA LYS A 90 12.92 4.62 -2.60
C LYS A 90 11.94 5.70 -3.02
N SER A 91 10.64 5.48 -2.81
CA SER A 91 9.63 6.48 -3.17
C SER A 91 9.73 7.75 -2.32
N VAL A 92 10.11 7.63 -1.04
CA VAL A 92 10.39 8.80 -0.20
C VAL A 92 11.59 9.60 -0.74
N LEU A 93 12.68 8.93 -1.10
CA LEU A 93 13.89 9.58 -1.63
C LEU A 93 13.65 10.23 -3.00
N GLU A 94 12.89 9.59 -3.88
CA GLU A 94 12.49 10.14 -5.18
C GLU A 94 11.69 11.44 -5.01
N ASN A 95 10.71 11.46 -4.10
CA ASN A 95 9.88 12.64 -3.82
C ASN A 95 10.65 13.78 -3.13
N LEU A 96 11.70 13.47 -2.37
CA LEU A 96 12.57 14.46 -1.73
C LEU A 96 13.66 15.02 -2.69
N GLY A 97 13.66 14.61 -3.96
CA GLY A 97 14.67 15.02 -4.94
C GLY A 97 16.05 14.38 -4.72
N GLY A 98 16.11 13.34 -3.88
CA GLY A 98 17.31 12.56 -3.64
C GLY A 98 17.56 11.64 -4.83
N ALA A 99 18.17 12.18 -5.89
CA ALA A 99 18.76 11.36 -6.93
C ALA A 99 19.84 10.47 -6.28
N ILE A 100 19.49 9.21 -6.00
CA ILE A 100 20.50 8.16 -5.84
C ILE A 100 21.05 7.94 -7.25
N THR A 101 21.92 8.84 -7.67
CA THR A 101 22.89 8.48 -8.70
C THR A 101 23.78 7.48 -7.99
N PRO A 102 23.76 6.17 -8.32
CA PRO A 102 24.83 5.32 -7.86
C PRO A 102 26.09 5.94 -8.46
N ALA A 103 26.86 6.66 -7.62
CA ALA A 103 28.20 7.04 -8.00
C ALA A 103 28.87 5.73 -8.43
N PRO A 104 29.37 5.61 -9.67
CA PRO A 104 30.01 4.37 -10.07
C PRO A 104 31.12 4.15 -9.06
N LEU A 105 30.99 3.07 -8.28
CA LEU A 105 32.08 2.55 -7.49
C LEU A 105 33.17 2.24 -8.50
N LYS A 106 34.11 3.17 -8.68
CA LYS A 106 35.41 2.88 -9.27
C LYS A 106 36.06 1.91 -8.31
N VAL A 107 35.72 0.63 -8.47
CA VAL A 107 36.60 -0.45 -8.06
C VAL A 107 37.88 -0.14 -8.80
N LYS A 108 38.88 0.40 -8.10
CA LYS A 108 40.24 0.37 -8.61
C LYS A 108 40.53 -1.10 -8.80
N GLU A 109 40.44 -1.58 -10.03
CA GLU A 109 41.07 -2.83 -10.42
C GLU A 109 42.50 -2.72 -9.88
N ALA A 110 42.82 -3.56 -8.90
CA ALA A 110 44.16 -3.65 -8.40
C ALA A 110 45.05 -3.93 -9.61
N GLU A 111 45.89 -2.96 -9.98
CA GLU A 111 46.95 -3.15 -10.95
C GLU A 111 47.63 -4.46 -10.58
N GLN A 112 47.44 -5.46 -11.45
CA GLN A 112 48.09 -6.75 -11.31
C GLN A 112 49.58 -6.48 -11.50
N ASP A 113 50.26 -6.25 -10.38
CA ASP A 113 51.70 -6.18 -10.26
C ASP A 113 52.31 -7.42 -10.94
N GLY A 114 52.76 -7.24 -12.19
CA GLY A 114 53.31 -8.28 -13.05
C GLY A 114 54.47 -9.04 -12.41
N ASN A 115 55.07 -8.44 -11.38
CA ASN A 115 56.14 -9.00 -10.58
C ASN A 115 55.72 -10.27 -9.81
N LYS A 116 54.46 -10.37 -9.36
CA LYS A 116 53.97 -11.54 -8.58
C LYS A 116 53.88 -12.82 -9.42
N LYS A 117 53.54 -12.71 -10.71
CA LYS A 117 53.42 -13.86 -11.62
C LYS A 117 54.81 -14.38 -12.04
N GLU A 118 55.79 -13.51 -12.20
CA GLU A 118 57.17 -13.90 -12.52
C GLU A 118 57.88 -14.55 -11.33
N ALA A 119 57.70 -14.02 -10.12
CA ALA A 119 58.22 -14.63 -8.89
C ALA A 119 57.68 -16.06 -8.69
N LEU A 120 56.39 -16.29 -8.96
CA LEU A 120 55.78 -17.61 -8.86
C LEU A 120 56.32 -18.59 -9.92
N LYS A 121 56.61 -18.10 -11.13
CA LYS A 121 57.16 -18.92 -12.22
C LYS A 121 58.63 -19.29 -11.95
N GLN A 122 59.41 -18.38 -11.37
CA GLN A 122 60.78 -18.66 -10.94
C GLN A 122 60.83 -19.65 -9.77
N ALA A 123 59.94 -19.52 -8.79
CA ALA A 123 59.84 -20.47 -7.68
C ALA A 123 59.50 -21.89 -8.16
N LYS A 124 58.56 -22.04 -9.11
CA LYS A 124 58.20 -23.35 -9.70
C LYS A 124 59.35 -23.97 -10.49
N ARG A 125 60.16 -23.18 -11.20
CA ARG A 125 61.36 -23.67 -11.90
C ARG A 125 62.43 -24.20 -10.96
N LYS A 126 62.66 -23.53 -9.83
CA LYS A 126 63.64 -23.99 -8.83
C LYS A 126 63.21 -25.30 -8.15
N LEU A 127 61.91 -25.49 -7.96
CA LEU A 127 61.36 -26.70 -7.34
C LEU A 127 61.39 -27.92 -8.27
N ALA A 128 61.29 -27.71 -9.59
CA ALA A 128 61.38 -28.78 -10.59
C ALA A 128 62.81 -29.33 -10.81
N GLY A 129 63.84 -28.63 -10.36
CA GLY A 129 65.24 -29.09 -10.44
C GLY A 129 65.73 -29.84 -9.18
N LEU A 130 64.85 -30.08 -8.21
CA LEU A 130 65.13 -30.73 -6.93
C LEU A 130 64.42 -32.10 -6.77
N LEU A 131 63.72 -32.54 -7.82
CA LEU A 131 63.15 -33.89 -7.99
C LEU A 131 63.97 -34.63 -9.05
#